data_AF-A0A7W9CNS4-F1
#
_entry.id   AF-A0A7W9CNS4-F1
#
_cell.length_a   1.000
_cell.length_b   1.000
_cell.length_c   1.000
_cell.angle_alpha   90.00
_cell.angle_beta   90.00
_cell.angle_gamma   90.00
#
_symmetry.space_group_name_H-M   'P 1'
#
loop_
_entity.id
_entity.type
_entity.pdbx_description
1 polymer ?
#
loop_
_entity_poly.entity_id
_entity_poly.type
_entity_poly.pdbx_seq_one_letter_code
_entity_poly.pdbx_strand_id
1 'polypeptide(L)'
;MDSLSLTALEVLMWIVAIAVVAVLVTALVSLSRSPLDPARRLPWAFAMFLLPVIGPAVWLWWRFSYYPQRKAEQPHWDPNRREVIVNPPRRPGAGR
;
A
#
# COMPACT_ATOMS: atom_id res chain seq x y z
N MET A 1 17.04 18.07 -5.92
CA MET A 1 15.64 17.91 -5.51
C MET A 1 15.56 18.35 -4.08
N ASP A 2 14.89 19.48 -3.85
CA ASP A 2 14.93 20.17 -2.56
C ASP A 2 13.94 19.54 -1.59
N SER A 3 14.26 19.54 -0.30
CA SER A 3 13.40 18.98 0.77
C SER A 3 11.96 19.48 0.69
N LEU A 4 11.76 20.72 0.26
CA LEU A 4 10.46 21.34 0.02
C LEU A 4 9.60 20.56 -0.99
N SER A 5 10.19 20.04 -2.08
CA SER A 5 9.48 19.26 -3.09
C SER A 5 8.98 17.90 -2.57
N LEU A 6 9.75 17.26 -1.68
CA LEU A 6 9.35 16.00 -1.04
C LEU A 6 8.17 16.23 -0.10
N THR A 7 8.20 17.31 0.70
CA THR A 7 7.08 17.64 1.60
C THR A 7 5.81 18.01 0.84
N ALA A 8 5.92 18.72 -0.28
CA ALA A 8 4.76 19.06 -1.11
C ALA A 8 4.11 17.81 -1.72
N LEU A 9 4.92 16.86 -2.18
CA LEU A 9 4.43 15.57 -2.69
C LEU A 9 3.76 14.76 -1.58
N GLU A 10 4.36 14.69 -0.38
CA GLU A 10 3.77 14.00 0.77
C GLU A 10 2.39 14.60 1.14
N VAL A 11 2.28 15.93 1.20
CA VAL A 11 1.01 16.62 1.47
C VAL A 11 -0.02 16.33 0.37
N LEU A 12 0.38 16.37 -0.90
CA LEU A 12 -0.51 16.02 -2.02
C LEU A 12 -1.02 14.58 -1.91
N MET A 13 -0.16 13.63 -1.56
CA MET A 13 -0.55 12.24 -1.37
C MET A 13 -1.56 12.07 -0.22
N TRP A 14 -1.40 12.84 0.87
CA TRP A 14 -2.39 12.88 1.95
C TRP A 14 -3.74 13.46 1.50
N ILE A 15 -3.73 14.54 0.72
CA ILE A 15 -4.95 15.12 0.15
C ILE A 15 -5.68 14.09 -0.72
N VAL A 16 -4.94 13.40 -1.59
CA VAL A 16 -5.50 12.33 -2.45
C VAL A 16 -6.07 11.20 -1.59
N ALA A 17 -5.37 10.76 -0.55
CA ALA A 17 -5.85 9.71 0.34
C ALA A 17 -7.18 10.10 1.04
N ILE A 18 -7.27 11.33 1.56
CA ILE A 18 -8.49 11.86 2.17
C ILE A 18 -9.63 11.93 1.14
N ALA A 19 -9.35 12.40 -0.08
CA ALA A 19 -10.34 12.47 -1.15
C ALA A 19 -10.88 11.08 -1.51
N VAL A 20 -10.02 10.07 -1.61
CA VAL A 20 -10.43 8.67 -1.86
C VAL A 20 -11.34 8.15 -0.75
N VAL A 21 -11.02 8.42 0.53
CA VAL A 21 -11.88 8.03 1.66
C VAL A 21 -13.23 8.74 1.59
N ALA A 22 -13.26 10.04 1.29
CA ALA A 22 -14.49 10.80 1.16
C ALA A 22 -15.40 10.27 0.03
N VAL A 23 -14.81 9.93 -1.12
CA VAL A 23 -15.52 9.31 -2.24
C VAL A 23 -16.09 7.95 -1.84
N LEU A 24 -15.31 7.12 -1.14
CA LEU A 24 -15.76 5.80 -0.67
C LEU A 24 -16.96 5.92 0.27
N VAL A 25 -16.90 6.82 1.26
CA VAL A 25 -18.02 7.07 2.19
C VAL A 25 -19.25 7.56 1.42
N THR A 26 -19.08 8.51 0.50
CA THR A 26 -20.16 9.05 -0.32
C THR A 26 -20.81 7.96 -1.17
N ALA A 27 -20.00 7.10 -1.79
CA ALA A 27 -20.48 5.98 -2.60
C ALA A 27 -21.26 4.96 -1.76
N LEU A 28 -20.81 4.67 -0.54
CA LEU A 28 -21.50 3.76 0.38
C LEU A 28 -22.84 4.34 0.85
N VAL A 29 -22.87 5.63 1.19
CA VAL A 29 -24.12 6.34 1.54
C VAL A 29 -25.09 6.31 0.37
N SER A 30 -24.61 6.60 -0.85
CA SER A 30 -25.41 6.52 -2.07
C SER A 30 -25.98 5.11 -2.30
N LEU A 31 -25.15 4.07 -2.17
CA LEU A 31 -25.58 2.68 -2.32
C LEU A 31 -26.59 2.26 -1.24
N SER A 32 -26.45 2.75 0.00
CA SER A 32 -27.37 2.46 1.11
C SER A 32 -28.77 3.06 0.86
N ARG A 33 -28.82 4.24 0.24
CA ARG A 33 -30.05 4.96 -0.10
C ARG A 33 -30.63 4.55 -1.46
N SER A 34 -29.90 3.76 -2.23
CA SER A 34 -30.31 3.33 -3.57
C SER A 34 -31.62 2.52 -3.49
N PRO A 35 -32.54 2.63 -4.47
CA PRO A 35 -33.72 1.78 -4.56
C PRO A 35 -33.42 0.36 -5.09
N LEU A 36 -32.15 0.02 -5.32
CA LEU A 36 -31.73 -1.30 -5.79
C LEU A 36 -32.14 -2.41 -4.82
N ASP A 37 -32.48 -3.58 -5.36
CA ASP A 37 -32.67 -4.79 -4.56
C ASP A 37 -31.40 -5.13 -3.76
N PRO A 38 -31.52 -5.65 -2.52
CA PRO A 38 -30.36 -6.00 -1.68
C PRO A 38 -29.34 -6.90 -2.36
N ALA A 39 -29.81 -7.90 -3.12
CA ALA A 39 -28.96 -8.83 -3.87
C ALA A 39 -28.13 -8.11 -4.95
N ARG A 40 -28.64 -7.02 -5.53
CA ARG A 40 -27.94 -6.23 -6.55
C ARG A 40 -26.98 -5.21 -5.94
N ARG A 41 -27.11 -4.89 -4.65
CA ARG A 41 -26.18 -4.00 -3.93
C ARG A 41 -24.89 -4.71 -3.53
N LEU A 42 -24.96 -6.00 -3.23
CA LEU A 42 -23.82 -6.79 -2.72
C LEU A 42 -22.58 -6.69 -3.62
N PRO A 43 -22.67 -6.90 -4.95
CA PRO A 43 -21.50 -6.81 -5.82
C PRO A 43 -20.84 -5.43 -5.82
N TRP A 44 -21.64 -4.36 -5.74
CA TRP A 44 -21.15 -2.98 -5.68
C TRP A 44 -20.45 -2.69 -4.35
N ALA A 45 -21.02 -3.15 -3.23
CA ALA A 45 -20.36 -3.04 -1.94
C ALA A 45 -19.00 -3.76 -1.96
N PHE A 46 -18.96 -4.99 -2.48
CA PHE A 46 -17.70 -5.74 -2.65
C PHE A 46 -16.70 -4.98 -3.52
N ALA A 47 -17.11 -4.45 -4.67
CA ALA A 47 -16.23 -3.70 -5.57
C ALA A 47 -15.65 -2.43 -4.88
N MET A 48 -16.47 -1.70 -4.14
CA MET A 48 -16.06 -0.49 -3.40
C MET A 48 -14.97 -0.78 -2.36
N PHE A 49 -15.00 -1.94 -1.70
CA PHE A 49 -13.97 -2.32 -0.74
C PHE A 49 -12.78 -3.05 -1.36
N LEU A 50 -13.01 -3.86 -2.38
CA LEU A 50 -11.97 -4.69 -2.97
C LEU A 50 -10.92 -3.86 -3.70
N LEU A 51 -11.35 -2.87 -4.50
CA LEU A 51 -10.46 -2.00 -5.27
C LEU A 51 -9.40 -1.27 -4.41
N PRO A 52 -9.76 -0.54 -3.35
CA PRO A 52 -8.77 0.16 -2.53
C PRO A 52 -7.93 -0.76 -1.64
N VAL A 53 -8.35 -2.01 -1.41
CA VAL A 53 -7.67 -2.95 -0.51
C VAL A 53 -6.62 -3.81 -1.22
N ILE A 54 -6.81 -4.15 -2.51
CA ILE A 54 -5.88 -5.03 -3.24
C ILE A 54 -4.45 -4.49 -3.23
N GLY A 55 -4.25 -3.22 -3.59
CA GLY A 55 -2.91 -2.61 -3.65
C GLY A 55 -2.17 -2.66 -2.31
N PRO A 56 -2.77 -2.13 -1.22
CA PRO A 56 -2.22 -2.26 0.13
C PRO A 56 -1.99 -3.70 0.57
N ALA A 57 -2.91 -4.62 0.26
CA ALA A 57 -2.76 -6.03 0.61
C ALA A 57 -1.55 -6.68 -0.07
N VAL A 58 -1.36 -6.44 -1.37
CA VAL A 58 -0.20 -6.93 -2.12
C VAL A 58 1.10 -6.34 -1.56
N TRP A 59 1.11 -5.04 -1.25
CA TRP A 59 2.26 -4.38 -0.64
C TRP A 59 2.61 -4.98 0.73
N LEU A 60 1.62 -5.15 1.60
CA LEU A 60 1.80 -5.74 2.92
C LEU A 60 2.28 -7.19 2.82
N TRP A 61 1.66 -7.98 1.94
CA TRP A 61 2.10 -9.35 1.65
C TRP A 61 3.57 -9.39 1.24
N TRP A 62 3.96 -8.56 0.28
CA TRP A 62 5.35 -8.47 -0.18
C TRP A 62 6.28 -8.04 0.96
N ARG A 63 5.89 -7.03 1.75
CA ARG A 63 6.65 -6.54 2.91
C ARG A 63 6.90 -7.64 3.93
N PHE A 64 5.86 -8.39 4.31
CA PHE A 64 5.97 -9.47 5.27
C PHE A 64 6.69 -10.71 4.73
N SER A 65 6.65 -10.95 3.42
CA SER A 65 7.37 -12.08 2.80
C SER A 65 8.86 -11.76 2.60
N TYR A 66 9.18 -10.54 2.18
CA TYR A 66 10.53 -10.13 1.79
C TYR A 66 11.40 -9.72 2.98
N TYR A 67 10.85 -9.04 3.98
CA TYR A 67 11.64 -8.49 5.09
C TYR A 67 12.27 -9.56 6.00
N PRO A 68 11.58 -10.67 6.36
CA PRO A 68 12.21 -11.74 7.13
C PRO A 68 13.39 -12.38 6.40
N GLN A 69 13.25 -12.60 5.08
CA GLN A 69 14.31 -13.16 4.24
C GLN A 69 15.54 -12.24 4.22
N ARG A 70 15.32 -10.93 4.05
CA ARG A 70 16.41 -9.94 4.06
C ARG A 70 17.08 -9.76 5.41
N LYS A 71 16.33 -9.84 6.51
CA LYS A 71 16.91 -9.78 7.87
C LYS A 71 17.77 -11.01 8.19
N ALA A 72 17.43 -12.17 7.63
CA ALA A 72 18.27 -13.37 7.74
C ALA A 72 19.59 -13.23 6.95
N GLU A 73 19.56 -12.59 5.79
CA GLU A 73 20.76 -12.30 4.99
C GLU A 73 21.62 -11.17 5.60
N GLN A 74 21.00 -10.15 6.19
CA GLN A 74 21.66 -8.95 6.73
C GLN A 74 21.08 -8.58 8.11
N PRO A 75 21.68 -9.08 9.21
CA PRO A 75 21.14 -8.86 10.56
C PRO A 75 21.11 -7.39 11.01
N HIS A 76 21.97 -6.54 10.42
CA HIS A 76 22.05 -5.10 10.72
C HIS A 76 21.12 -4.24 9.86
N TRP A 77 20.38 -4.84 8.92
CA TRP A 77 19.50 -4.09 8.03
C TRP A 77 18.20 -3.69 8.76
N ASP A 78 17.87 -2.39 8.72
CA ASP A 78 16.64 -1.83 9.26
C ASP A 78 15.73 -1.35 8.11
N PRO A 79 14.54 -1.97 7.93
CA PRO A 79 13.62 -1.60 6.85
C PRO A 79 12.98 -0.21 6.99
N ASN A 80 13.07 0.43 8.16
CA ASN A 80 12.47 1.75 8.40
C ASN A 80 13.49 2.90 8.25
N ARG A 81 14.78 2.58 8.09
CA ARG A 81 15.80 3.59 7.80
C ARG A 81 15.67 4.05 6.35
N ARG A 82 15.79 5.37 6.14
CA ARG A 82 15.80 6.02 4.81
C ARG A 82 17.16 5.91 4.10
N GLU A 83 18.07 5.10 4.61
CA GLU A 83 19.39 4.90 4.01
C GLU A 83 19.24 4.11 2.70
N VAL A 84 19.99 4.53 1.68
CA VAL A 84 20.00 3.84 0.39
C VAL A 84 20.57 2.44 0.60
N ILE A 85 19.75 1.41 0.38
CA ILE A 85 20.16 0.01 0.50
C ILE A 85 21.13 -0.30 -0.64
N VAL A 86 22.43 -0.16 -0.38
CA VAL A 86 23.47 -0.68 -1.28
C VAL A 86 23.53 -2.19 -1.05
N ASN A 87 22.77 -2.94 -1.85
CA ASN A 87 22.81 -4.40 -1.79
C ASN A 87 24.23 -4.85 -2.21
N PRO A 88 25.05 -5.43 -1.32
CA PRO A 88 26.35 -5.94 -1.74
C PRO A 88 26.10 -7.03 -2.81
N PRO A 89 26.88 -7.07 -3.90
CA PRO A 89 26.67 -8.02 -4.97
C PRO A 89 26.63 -9.44 -4.39
N ARG A 90 25.58 -10.21 -4.74
CA ARG A 90 25.49 -11.64 -4.41
C ARG A 90 26.76 -12.29 -4.93
N ARG A 91 27.71 -12.64 -4.04
CA ARG A 91 28.92 -13.34 -4.43
C ARG A 91 28.51 -14.69 -5.04
N PRO A 92 28.74 -14.92 -6.34
CA PRO A 92 28.55 -16.24 -6.92
C PRO A 92 29.65 -17.12 -6.29
N GLY A 93 29.28 -18.07 -5.43
CA GLY A 93 30.22 -19.04 -4.86
C GLY A 93 30.26 -19.19 -3.34
N ALA A 94 29.44 -18.49 -2.55
CA ALA A 94 29.36 -18.72 -1.09
C ALA A 94 28.53 -19.97 -0.70
N GLY A 95 28.53 -20.98 -1.56
CA GLY A 95 27.72 -22.19 -1.45
C GLY A 95 28.31 -23.31 -2.30
N ARG A 96 29.60 -23.59 -2.12
CA ARG A 96 30.24 -24.89 -2.32
C ARG A 96 31.68 -24.83 -1.81
#